data_AF-W7EI71-F1
#
_entry.id   AF-W7EI71-F1
#
_cell.length_a   1.000
_cell.length_b   1.000
_cell.length_c   1.000
_cell.angle_alpha   90.00
_cell.angle_beta   90.00
_cell.angle_gamma   90.00
#
_symmetry.space_group_name_H-M   'P 1'
#
loop_
_entity.id
_entity.type
_entity.pdbx_description
1 polymer ?
#
loop_
_entity_poly.entity_id
_entity_poly.type
_entity_poly.pdbx_seq_one_letter_code
_entity_poly.pdbx_strand_id
1 'polypeptide(L)'
;MPSPKRYHSLFNRIKALVSLKSNTCSQQTERQIEDYRSGHPQLSALIAADSCFHICRRFSTVRARLLLLKQDKISFLEQQLETTDYDEQAPNIPQLQSNWIKTAKRLALLAELDTRLADYG
;
A
#
# COMPACT_ATOMS: atom_id res chain seq x y z
N MET A 1 -41.77 -14.64 -5.64
CA MET A 1 -40.86 -13.75 -6.39
C MET A 1 -40.50 -12.57 -5.48
N PRO A 2 -39.32 -12.54 -4.83
CA PRO A 2 -38.99 -11.47 -3.89
C PRO A 2 -38.43 -10.24 -4.63
N SER A 3 -38.96 -9.07 -4.30
CA SER A 3 -38.59 -7.76 -4.85
C SER A 3 -37.20 -7.29 -4.38
N PRO A 4 -36.41 -6.60 -5.22
CA PRO A 4 -35.10 -6.11 -4.82
C PRO A 4 -35.27 -4.84 -3.97
N LYS A 5 -35.08 -4.94 -2.66
CA LYS A 5 -35.05 -3.78 -1.76
C LYS A 5 -33.65 -3.59 -1.17
N ARG A 6 -33.21 -2.32 -1.14
CA ARG A 6 -32.27 -1.68 -0.18
C ARG A 6 -30.78 -1.46 -0.52
N TYR A 7 -30.35 -1.40 -1.77
CA TYR A 7 -28.99 -0.90 -2.09
C TYR A 7 -28.89 0.61 -2.39
N HIS A 8 -30.00 1.34 -2.50
CA HIS A 8 -30.00 2.75 -2.93
C HIS A 8 -29.62 3.80 -1.86
N SER A 9 -29.73 3.49 -0.57
CA SER A 9 -29.53 4.49 0.51
C SER A 9 -28.05 4.83 0.77
N LEU A 10 -27.21 3.79 0.85
CA LEU A 10 -25.78 3.98 1.11
C LEU A 10 -25.06 4.55 -0.11
N PHE A 11 -25.43 4.11 -1.30
CA PHE A 11 -24.79 4.58 -2.53
C PHE A 11 -25.04 6.08 -2.77
N ASN A 12 -26.28 6.55 -2.52
CA ASN A 12 -26.61 7.97 -2.64
C ASN A 12 -25.95 8.82 -1.54
N ARG A 13 -25.77 8.27 -0.32
CA ARG A 13 -24.99 8.91 0.75
C ARG A 13 -23.51 9.04 0.40
N ILE A 14 -22.90 7.98 -0.15
CA ILE A 14 -21.50 8.01 -0.60
C ILE A 14 -21.34 9.03 -1.74
N LYS A 15 -22.27 9.06 -2.70
CA LYS A 15 -22.25 10.03 -3.80
C LYS A 15 -22.40 11.48 -3.32
N ALA A 16 -23.26 11.72 -2.33
CA ALA A 16 -23.43 13.05 -1.71
C ALA A 16 -22.17 13.48 -0.93
N LEU A 17 -21.53 12.57 -0.18
CA LEU A 17 -20.27 12.85 0.53
C LEU A 17 -19.12 13.16 -0.44
N VAL A 18 -19.07 12.48 -1.59
CA VAL A 18 -18.07 12.75 -2.63
C VAL A 18 -18.33 14.09 -3.33
N SER A 19 -19.60 14.46 -3.54
CA SER A 19 -20.00 15.74 -4.14
C SER A 19 -19.84 16.95 -3.21
N LEU A 20 -19.91 16.77 -1.89
CA LEU A 20 -19.64 17.83 -0.92
C LEU A 20 -18.14 18.12 -0.78
N LYS A 21 -17.28 17.17 -1.18
CA LYS A 21 -15.81 17.31 -1.10
C LYS A 21 -15.19 18.09 -2.28
N SER A 22 -15.97 18.45 -3.30
CA SER A 22 -15.50 19.31 -4.41
C SER A 22 -15.54 20.81 -4.10
N ASN A 23 -16.11 21.22 -2.95
CA ASN A 23 -16.38 22.64 -2.68
C ASN A 23 -15.51 23.27 -1.56
N THR A 24 -14.46 22.61 -1.09
CA THR A 24 -13.45 23.28 -0.26
C THR A 24 -12.51 24.07 -1.17
N CYS A 25 -13.00 25.21 -1.65
CA CYS A 25 -12.19 26.29 -2.19
C CYS A 25 -11.34 26.82 -1.02
N SER A 26 -10.09 26.39 -0.97
CA SER A 26 -9.10 26.86 -0.01
C SER A 26 -8.81 28.33 -0.31
N GLN A 27 -9.31 29.21 0.54
CA GLN A 27 -8.85 30.60 0.65
C GLN A 27 -7.42 30.57 1.17
N GLN A 28 -6.44 30.37 0.29
CA GLN A 28 -5.02 30.62 0.55
C GLN A 28 -4.63 31.83 -0.28
N THR A 29 -3.95 32.80 0.33
CA THR A 29 -3.31 33.91 -0.39
C THR A 29 -2.39 33.32 -1.46
N GLU A 30 -2.85 33.27 -2.71
CA GLU A 30 -2.14 32.65 -3.83
C GLU A 30 -0.85 33.42 -4.06
N ARG A 31 0.29 32.83 -3.65
CA ARG A 31 1.58 33.19 -4.25
C ARG A 31 1.44 32.98 -5.75
N GLN A 32 1.85 33.97 -6.54
CA GLN A 32 1.83 33.84 -7.99
C GLN A 32 2.75 32.68 -8.38
N ILE A 33 2.44 31.98 -9.47
CA ILE A 33 3.27 30.86 -9.96
C ILE A 33 4.73 31.33 -10.21
N GLU A 34 4.90 32.61 -10.57
CA GLU A 34 6.19 33.27 -10.79
C GLU A 34 7.00 33.48 -9.51
N ASP A 35 6.37 33.47 -8.33
CA ASP A 35 7.05 33.62 -7.04
C ASP A 35 7.78 32.33 -6.60
N TYR A 36 7.54 31.21 -7.30
CA TYR A 36 8.21 29.93 -7.03
C TYR A 36 9.58 29.86 -7.73
N ARG A 37 10.53 29.18 -7.07
CA ARG A 37 11.84 28.88 -7.66
C ARG A 37 11.67 28.18 -9.02
N SER A 38 12.39 28.69 -10.02
CA SER A 38 12.41 28.15 -11.38
C SER A 38 12.71 26.64 -11.40
N GLY A 39 12.00 25.90 -12.25
CA GLY A 39 12.14 24.45 -12.42
C GLY A 39 10.97 23.67 -11.82
N HIS A 40 11.27 22.58 -11.10
CA HIS A 40 10.25 21.69 -10.53
C HIS A 40 9.24 22.37 -9.60
N PRO A 41 9.63 23.27 -8.68
CA PRO A 41 8.67 23.94 -7.79
C PRO A 41 7.65 24.79 -8.57
N GLN A 42 8.12 25.60 -9.51
CA GLN A 42 7.26 26.42 -10.38
C GLN A 42 6.35 25.58 -11.27
N LEU A 43 6.87 24.50 -11.87
CA LEU A 43 6.07 23.56 -12.66
C LEU A 43 4.98 22.89 -11.80
N SER A 44 5.31 22.49 -10.57
CA SER A 44 4.34 21.88 -9.65
C SER A 44 3.23 22.86 -9.25
N ALA A 45 3.56 24.14 -9.06
CA ALA A 45 2.60 25.20 -8.79
C ALA A 45 1.68 25.43 -10.01
N LEU A 46 2.22 25.43 -11.22
CA LEU A 46 1.44 25.53 -12.46
C LEU A 46 0.46 24.35 -12.63
N ILE A 47 0.92 23.12 -12.40
CA ILE A 47 0.08 21.91 -12.48
C ILE A 47 -1.01 21.93 -11.40
N ALA A 48 -0.74 22.52 -10.23
CA ALA A 48 -1.69 22.63 -9.14
C ALA A 48 -2.65 23.83 -9.25
N ALA A 49 -2.34 24.82 -10.10
CA ALA A 49 -3.10 26.06 -10.23
C ALA A 49 -4.50 25.87 -10.83
N ASP A 50 -4.68 24.86 -11.70
CA ASP A 50 -5.99 24.52 -12.26
C ASP A 50 -6.18 23.00 -12.31
N SER A 51 -7.39 22.56 -11.98
CA SER A 51 -7.88 21.21 -12.23
C SER A 51 -7.68 20.72 -13.68
N CYS A 52 -7.68 21.62 -14.67
CA CYS A 52 -7.41 21.30 -16.08
C CYS A 52 -5.95 20.86 -16.31
N PHE A 53 -5.01 21.42 -15.54
CA PHE A 53 -3.60 21.05 -15.61
C PHE A 53 -3.25 19.89 -14.66
N HIS A 54 -4.11 19.62 -13.68
CA HIS A 54 -3.98 18.54 -12.72
C HIS A 54 -4.32 17.15 -13.30
N ILE A 55 -3.82 16.81 -14.49
CA ILE A 55 -3.96 15.48 -15.11
C ILE A 55 -2.85 14.57 -14.57
N CYS A 56 -2.97 14.21 -13.30
CA CYS A 56 -2.10 13.20 -12.69
C CYS A 56 -2.64 11.81 -13.02
N ARG A 57 -1.88 11.00 -13.78
CA ARG A 57 -2.24 9.60 -14.01
C ARG A 57 -2.31 8.88 -12.65
N ARG A 58 -3.49 8.38 -12.29
CA ARG A 58 -3.63 7.51 -11.12
C ARG A 58 -2.88 6.21 -11.40
N PHE A 59 -1.71 6.04 -10.78
CA PHE A 59 -0.92 4.81 -10.88
C PHE A 59 -1.52 3.65 -10.06
N SER A 60 -2.85 3.60 -9.88
CA SER A 60 -3.51 2.57 -9.05
C SER A 60 -3.20 1.17 -9.56
N THR A 61 -3.33 0.93 -10.87
CA THR A 61 -3.03 -0.37 -11.47
C THR A 61 -1.56 -0.72 -11.38
N VAL A 62 -0.66 0.24 -11.58
CA VAL A 62 0.79 0.01 -11.51
C VAL A 62 1.24 -0.27 -10.07
N ARG A 63 0.73 0.51 -9.10
CA ARG A 63 0.98 0.29 -7.67
C ARG A 63 0.43 -1.06 -7.20
N ALA A 64 -0.77 -1.44 -7.64
CA ALA A 64 -1.34 -2.76 -7.35
C ALA A 64 -0.49 -3.89 -7.94
N ARG A 65 0.02 -3.75 -9.18
CA ARG A 65 0.94 -4.73 -9.78
C ARG A 65 2.25 -4.85 -9.00
N LEU A 66 2.84 -3.72 -8.59
CA LEU A 66 4.04 -3.73 -7.76
C LEU A 66 3.79 -4.38 -6.39
N LEU A 67 2.62 -4.16 -5.81
CA LEU A 67 2.22 -4.79 -4.55
C LEU A 67 2.11 -6.31 -4.70
N LEU A 68 1.39 -6.78 -5.72
CA LEU A 68 1.24 -8.20 -6.01
C LEU A 68 2.59 -8.88 -6.23
N LEU A 69 3.52 -8.26 -6.97
CA LEU A 69 4.86 -8.80 -7.18
C LEU A 69 5.69 -8.90 -5.89
N LYS A 70 5.48 -7.99 -4.92
CA LYS A 70 6.12 -8.07 -3.60
C LYS A 70 5.49 -9.18 -2.76
N GLN A 71 4.17 -9.32 -2.82
CA GLN A 71 3.43 -10.37 -2.13
C GLN A 71 3.84 -11.76 -2.64
N ASP A 72 3.94 -11.98 -3.95
CA ASP A 72 4.37 -13.26 -4.52
C ASP A 72 5.74 -13.71 -3.97
N LYS A 73 6.67 -12.75 -3.80
CA LYS A 73 8.00 -13.03 -3.25
C LYS A 73 7.96 -13.36 -1.75
N ILE A 74 7.12 -12.67 -1.00
CA ILE A 74 6.91 -12.95 0.43
C ILE A 74 6.28 -14.34 0.58
N SER A 75 5.25 -14.67 -0.19
CA SER A 75 4.61 -16.00 -0.18
C SER A 75 5.60 -17.13 -0.44
N PHE A 76 6.56 -16.93 -1.34
CA PHE A 76 7.63 -17.91 -1.60
C PHE A 76 8.58 -18.08 -0.40
N LEU A 77 8.92 -17.00 0.30
CA LEU A 77 9.75 -17.05 1.51
C LEU A 77 8.99 -17.69 2.68
N GLU A 78 7.70 -17.40 2.83
CA GLU A 78 6.82 -18.04 3.82
C GLU A 78 6.74 -19.55 3.60
N GLN A 79 6.54 -19.99 2.35
CA GLN A 79 6.50 -21.42 2.02
C GLN A 79 7.84 -22.13 2.32
N GLN A 80 8.97 -21.48 2.04
CA GLN A 80 10.29 -22.02 2.39
C GLN A 80 10.50 -22.12 3.91
N LEU A 81 9.99 -21.14 4.66
CA LEU A 81 10.03 -21.15 6.11
C LEU A 81 9.15 -22.28 6.66
N GLU A 82 7.93 -22.44 6.16
CA GLU A 82 7.02 -23.53 6.55
C GLU A 82 7.60 -24.92 6.23
N THR A 83 8.28 -25.07 5.10
CA THR A 83 8.98 -26.31 4.74
C THR A 83 10.15 -26.59 5.69
N THR A 84 10.94 -25.57 5.99
CA THR A 84 12.06 -25.69 6.97
C THR A 84 11.53 -26.05 8.35
N ASP A 85 10.39 -25.49 8.75
CA ASP A 85 9.73 -25.79 10.02
C ASP A 85 9.21 -27.22 10.07
N TYR A 86 8.63 -27.70 8.98
CA TYR A 86 8.14 -29.07 8.86
C TYR A 86 9.27 -30.09 8.90
N ASP A 87 10.38 -29.83 8.20
CA ASP A 87 11.56 -30.70 8.17
C ASP A 87 12.30 -30.75 9.52
N GLU A 88 12.21 -29.69 10.33
CA GLU A 88 12.77 -29.62 11.69
C GLU A 88 11.94 -30.39 12.74
N GLN A 89 10.68 -30.73 12.47
CA GLN A 89 9.73 -31.33 13.42
C GLN A 89 9.77 -32.88 13.49
N ALA A 90 10.89 -33.53 13.14
CA ALA A 90 11.13 -34.94 13.49
C ALA A 90 11.54 -35.08 14.97
N PRO A 91 11.10 -36.14 15.68
CA PRO A 91 10.38 -36.00 16.93
C PRO A 91 11.27 -35.83 18.16
N ASN A 92 10.65 -35.22 19.17
CA ASN A 92 11.05 -35.05 20.57
C ASN A 92 11.67 -33.68 20.85
N ILE A 93 10.86 -32.74 21.36
CA ILE A 93 10.94 -32.26 22.76
C ILE A 93 10.00 -31.04 22.91
N PRO A 94 9.12 -31.01 23.93
CA PRO A 94 8.38 -29.82 24.33
C PRO A 94 9.32 -28.87 25.08
N GLN A 95 10.06 -28.02 24.36
CA GLN A 95 10.80 -26.90 24.95
C GLN A 95 10.55 -25.63 24.15
N LEU A 96 9.50 -24.94 24.60
CA LEU A 96 9.26 -23.53 24.34
C LEU A 96 10.56 -22.76 24.68
N GLN A 97 11.02 -21.92 23.75
CA GLN A 97 11.91 -20.77 23.96
C GLN A 97 13.43 -20.84 23.64
N SER A 98 14.11 -21.98 23.43
CA SER A 98 15.60 -21.92 23.25
C SER A 98 16.22 -22.60 22.02
N ASN A 99 15.48 -23.38 21.23
CA ASN A 99 16.01 -24.04 20.03
C ASN A 99 15.67 -23.32 18.70
N TRP A 100 14.80 -22.31 18.73
CA TRP A 100 14.29 -21.59 17.55
C TRP A 100 15.36 -20.81 16.77
N ILE A 101 16.51 -20.52 17.40
CA ILE A 101 17.58 -19.67 16.87
C ILE A 101 18.72 -20.51 16.26
N LYS A 102 18.68 -21.85 16.33
CA LYS A 102 19.84 -22.68 15.96
C LYS A 102 20.02 -22.87 14.46
N THR A 103 18.98 -22.71 13.66
CA THR A 103 19.10 -22.97 12.21
C THR A 103 19.50 -21.69 11.48
N ALA A 104 20.76 -21.62 11.05
CA ALA A 104 21.28 -20.51 10.25
C ALA A 104 20.43 -20.23 9.00
N LYS A 105 19.81 -21.28 8.41
CA LYS A 105 18.87 -21.15 7.28
C LYS A 105 17.60 -20.38 7.66
N ARG A 106 17.02 -20.66 8.84
CA ARG A 106 15.82 -19.98 9.36
C ARG A 106 16.09 -18.50 9.64
N LEU A 107 17.23 -18.20 10.27
CA LEU A 107 17.65 -16.81 10.52
C LEU A 107 17.88 -16.04 9.23
N ALA A 108 18.48 -16.67 8.20
CA ALA A 108 18.65 -16.06 6.89
C ALA A 108 17.31 -15.76 6.21
N LEU A 109 16.35 -16.69 6.25
CA LEU A 109 14.99 -16.48 5.70
C LEU A 109 14.23 -15.37 6.44
N LEU A 110 14.34 -15.31 7.78
CA LEU A 110 13.71 -14.26 8.59
C LEU A 110 14.33 -12.88 8.33
N ALA A 111 15.65 -12.79 8.17
CA ALA A 111 16.32 -11.54 7.82
C ALA A 111 15.93 -11.07 6.40
N GLU A 112 15.81 -11.99 5.45
CA GLU A 112 15.31 -11.66 4.11
C GLU A 112 13.86 -11.19 4.16
N LEU A 113 12.99 -11.88 4.91
CA LEU A 113 11.58 -11.47 5.10
C LEU A 113 11.47 -10.06 5.69
N ASP A 114 12.25 -9.75 6.74
CA ASP A 114 12.25 -8.42 7.38
C ASP A 114 12.64 -7.32 6.37
N THR A 115 13.65 -7.59 5.54
CA THR A 115 14.08 -6.68 4.47
C THR A 115 12.97 -6.47 3.43
N ARG A 116 12.27 -7.55 3.03
CA ARG A 116 11.19 -7.48 2.02
C ARG A 116 9.92 -6.83 2.57
N LEU A 117 9.65 -6.99 3.86
CA LEU A 117 8.54 -6.34 4.54
C LEU A 117 8.79 -4.86 4.73
N ALA A 118 10.04 -4.43 4.93
CA ALA A 118 10.40 -3.01 4.95
C ALA A 118 10.05 -2.30 3.62
N ASP A 119 10.21 -3.00 2.48
CA ASP A 119 9.81 -2.49 1.16
C ASP A 119 8.27 -2.40 0.97
N TYR A 120 7.47 -3.00 1.85
CA TYR A 120 6.01 -3.05 1.72
C TYR A 120 5.29 -1.80 2.26
N GLY A 121 5.95 -1.02 3.13
CA GLY A 121 5.43 0.17 3.81
C GLY A 121 5.44 1.47 3.01
#